data_AF-A0A9D0DHD9-F1
#
_entry.id   AF-A0A9D0DHD9-F1
#
_cell.length_a   1.000
_cell.length_b   1.000
_cell.length_c   1.000
_cell.angle_alpha   90.00
_cell.angle_beta   90.00
_cell.angle_gamma   90.00
#
_symmetry.space_group_name_H-M   'P 1'
#
loop_
_entity.id
_entity.type
_entity.pdbx_description
1 polymer ?
#
loop_
_entity_poly.entity_id
_entity_poly.type
_entity_poly.pdbx_seq_one_letter_code
_entity_poly.pdbx_strand_id
1 'polypeptide(L)' 'RDRESGELKWTGTRVDLIFGSNSQLRALAEVYGCNDEDSQKKFMGDFVTAWDKVMNLDRFDLQ' A
#
# COMPACT_ATOMS: atom_id res chain seq x y z
N ARG A 1 -13.09 -1.85 -14.81
CA ARG A 1 -13.90 -2.86 -15.54
C ARG A 1 -12.95 -3.93 -16.05
N ASP A 2 -13.42 -5.17 -16.16
CA ASP A 2 -12.70 -6.19 -16.92
C ASP A 2 -12.54 -5.73 -18.37
N ARG A 3 -11.38 -5.97 -18.97
CA ARG A 3 -11.09 -5.51 -20.33
C ARG A 3 -11.79 -6.34 -21.40
N GLU A 4 -12.07 -7.61 -21.12
CA GLU A 4 -12.67 -8.55 -22.06
C GLU A 4 -14.19 -8.59 -21.91
N SER A 5 -14.70 -8.72 -20.68
CA SER A 5 -16.15 -8.82 -20.41
C SER A 5 -16.84 -7.46 -20.21
N GLY A 6 -16.08 -6.39 -19.94
CA GLY A 6 -16.64 -5.07 -19.63
C GLY A 6 -17.30 -4.98 -18.24
N GLU A 7 -17.32 -6.09 -17.48
CA GLU A 7 -17.93 -6.16 -16.16
C GLU A 7 -17.21 -5.26 -15.15
N LEU A 8 -17.95 -4.71 -14.20
CA LEU A 8 -17.36 -3.90 -13.14
C LEU A 8 -16.60 -4.80 -12.16
N LYS A 9 -15.27 -4.84 -12.26
CA LYS A 9 -14.41 -5.53 -11.28
C LYS A 9 -14.20 -4.75 -9.99
N TRP A 10 -13.80 -3.47 -10.10
CA TRP A 10 -13.39 -2.65 -8.97
C TRP A 10 -13.79 -1.19 -9.17
N THR A 11 -14.01 -0.50 -8.06
CA THR A 11 -14.14 0.96 -7.98
C THR A 11 -12.98 1.50 -7.14
N GLY A 12 -12.39 2.61 -7.55
CA GLY A 12 -11.31 3.27 -6.82
C GLY A 12 -11.43 4.78 -6.96
N THR A 13 -11.02 5.49 -5.92
CA THR A 13 -10.93 6.95 -5.91
C THR A 13 -9.56 7.41 -6.40
N ARG A 14 -9.34 8.73 -6.45
CA ARG A 14 -8.02 9.30 -6.77
C ARG A 14 -6.94 8.87 -5.77
N VAL A 15 -7.30 8.66 -4.50
CA VAL A 15 -6.35 8.27 -3.45
C VAL A 15 -5.83 6.84 -3.69
N ASP A 16 -6.66 5.96 -4.27
CA ASP A 16 -6.26 4.59 -4.57
C ASP A 16 -5.44 4.54 -5.87
N LEU A 17 -5.90 5.23 -6.91
CA LEU A 17 -5.34 5.13 -8.26
C LEU A 17 -3.99 5.84 -8.41
N ILE A 18 -3.65 6.78 -7.53
CA ILE A 18 -2.38 7.52 -7.60
C ILE A 18 -1.16 6.61 -7.46
N PHE A 19 -1.28 5.50 -6.73
CA PHE A 19 -0.24 4.48 -6.60
C PHE A 19 0.05 3.74 -7.91
N GLY A 20 -0.87 3.76 -8.88
CA GLY A 20 -0.67 3.17 -10.21
C GLY A 20 -0.20 4.16 -11.29
N SER A 21 -0.33 5.47 -11.04
CA SER A 21 -0.10 6.53 -12.04
C SER A 21 1.10 7.44 -11.76
N ASN A 22 1.46 7.67 -10.50
CA ASN A 22 2.65 8.45 -10.14
C ASN A 22 3.88 7.54 -10.16
N SER A 23 4.96 7.93 -10.86
CA SER A 23 6.13 7.07 -11.08
C SER A 23 6.82 6.63 -9.79
N GLN A 24 6.91 7.51 -8.78
CA GLN A 24 7.55 7.18 -7.50
C GLN A 24 6.67 6.26 -6.66
N LEU A 25 5.37 6.58 -6.54
CA LEU A 25 4.45 5.74 -5.79
C LEU A 25 4.24 4.38 -6.44
N ARG A 26 4.28 4.33 -7.77
CA ARG A 26 4.22 3.08 -8.54
C ARG A 26 5.44 2.20 -8.28
N ALA A 27 6.64 2.77 -8.23
CA ALA A 27 7.84 2.00 -7.89
C ALA A 27 7.73 1.35 -6.50
N LEU A 28 7.15 2.05 -5.52
CA LEU A 28 6.87 1.48 -4.20
C LEU A 28 5.79 0.39 -4.24
N ALA A 29 4.72 0.61 -4.99
CA ALA A 29 3.66 -0.37 -5.17
C ALA A 29 4.16 -1.65 -5.84
N GLU A 30 5.11 -1.55 -6.78
CA GLU A 30 5.74 -2.69 -7.44
C GLU A 30 6.58 -3.52 -6.45
N VAL A 31 7.29 -2.90 -5.52
CA VAL A 31 8.04 -3.62 -4.45
C VAL A 31 7.10 -4.46 -3.58
N TYR A 32 5.93 -3.94 -3.21
CA TYR A 32 4.98 -4.68 -2.38
C TYR A 32 4.06 -5.63 -3.16
N GLY A 33 3.90 -5.41 -4.46
CA GLY A 33 3.01 -6.18 -5.34
C GLY A 33 3.67 -7.38 -6.04
N CYS A 34 4.95 -7.65 -5.77
CA CYS A 34 5.62 -8.85 -6.28
C CYS A 34 5.00 -10.12 -5.67
N ASN A 35 4.86 -11.17 -6.50
CA ASN A 35 4.23 -12.45 -6.13
C ASN A 35 5.14 -13.40 -5.33
N ASP A 36 6.16 -12.87 -4.65
CA ASP A 36 7.03 -13.65 -3.78
C ASP A 36 6.64 -13.52 -2.30
N GLU A 37 6.96 -14.54 -1.50
CA GLU A 37 6.66 -14.53 -0.07
C GLU A 37 7.39 -13.40 0.68
N ASP A 38 8.54 -12.98 0.18
CA ASP A 38 9.38 -11.97 0.81
C ASP A 38 8.70 -10.59 0.77
N SER A 39 8.04 -10.27 -0.35
CA SER A 39 7.26 -9.03 -0.54
C SER A 39 6.03 -9.02 0.36
N GLN A 40 5.35 -10.15 0.54
CA GLN A 40 4.24 -10.27 1.49
C GLN A 40 4.68 -10.08 2.94
N LYS A 41 5.77 -10.75 3.35
CA LYS A 41 6.33 -10.61 4.72
C LYS A 41 6.82 -9.19 4.97
N LYS A 42 7.49 -8.59 3.98
CA LYS A 42 7.96 -7.20 4.02
C LYS A 42 6.80 -6.22 4.16
N PHE A 43 5.74 -6.37 3.35
CA PHE A 43 4.56 -5.53 3.44
C PHE A 43 3.95 -5.57 4.85
N MET A 44 3.78 -6.77 5.41
CA MET A 44 3.24 -6.94 6.76
C MET A 44 4.10 -6.24 7.82
N GLY A 45 5.42 -6.46 7.78
CA GLY A 45 6.35 -5.87 8.74
C GLY A 45 6.41 -4.34 8.64
N ASP A 46 6.49 -3.80 7.43
CA ASP A 46 6.51 -2.36 7.18
C ASP A 46 5.19 -1.70 7.60
N PHE A 47 4.05 -2.36 7.34
CA PHE A 47 2.73 -1.88 7.73
C PHE A 47 2.58 -1.80 9.25
N VAL A 48 2.94 -2.87 9.97
CA VAL A 48 2.88 -2.90 11.44
C VAL A 48 3.80 -1.84 12.05
N THR A 49 4.99 -1.67 11.50
CA THR A 49 5.95 -0.63 11.94
C THR A 49 5.39 0.78 11.74
N ALA A 50 4.78 1.05 10.58
CA ALA A 50 4.16 2.34 10.30
C ALA A 50 2.95 2.60 11.22
N TRP A 51 2.15 1.57 11.49
CA TRP A 51 1.01 1.64 12.41
C TRP A 51 1.47 1.98 13.82
N ASP A 52 2.40 1.21 14.38
CA ASP A 52 2.94 1.42 15.73
C ASP A 52 3.55 2.82 15.88
N LYS A 53 4.29 3.29 14.85
CA LYS A 53 4.80 4.66 14.83
C LYS A 53 3.69 5.68 15.00
N VAL A 54 2.62 5.59 14.21
CA VAL A 54 1.50 6.56 14.27
C VAL A 54 0.79 6.50 15.62
N MET A 55 0.63 5.30 16.20
CA MET A 55 -0.01 5.12 17.52
C MET A 55 0.78 5.73 18.68
N ASN A 56 2.09 5.98 18.50
CA ASN A 56 2.94 6.56 19.53
C ASN A 56 3.34 8.03 19.27
N LEU A 57 2.79 8.69 18.24
CA LEU A 57 3.19 10.07 17.88
C LEU A 57 2.84 11.13 18.95
N ASP A 58 1.92 10.84 19.85
CA ASP A 58 1.50 11.73 20.94
C ASP A 58 2.03 11.31 22.33
N ARG A 59 2.84 10.25 22.40
CA ARG A 59 3.42 9.70 23.64
C ARG A 59 4.67 10.47 24.08
N PHE A 60 4.50 11.76 24.35
CA PHE A 60 5.57 12.64 24.84
C PHE A 60 6.07 12.26 26.25
N ASP A 61 5.35 11.41 26.97
CA ASP A 61 5.68 10.90 28.30
C ASP A 61 6.81 9.84 28.29
N LEU A 62 7.17 9.30 27.12
CA LEU A 62 8.17 8.24 26.95
C LEU A 62 9.53 8.75 26.43
N GLN A 63 9.78 10.07 26.40
CA GLN A 63 11.04 10.69 25.95
C GLN A 63 12.08 10.87 27.06
#